data_AF-A0A2A2M0I5-F1
#
_entry.id   AF-A0A2A2M0I5-F1
#
_cell.length_a   1.000
_cell.length_b   1.000
_cell.length_c   1.000
_cell.angle_alpha   90.00
_cell.angle_beta   90.00
_cell.angle_gamma   90.00
#
_symmetry.space_group_name_H-M   'P 1'
#
loop_
_entity.id
_entity.type
_entity.pdbx_description
1 polymer ?
#
loop_
_entity_poly.entity_id
_entity_poly.type
_entity_poly.pdbx_seq_one_letter_code
_entity_poly.pdbx_strand_id
1 'polypeptide(L)'
;MSLTPKEAEQILTPYVEKYCEVINNGEFHKIGPEFYDENAAMIEKSKNCVWGQKDIGEELKKLATEFGHTKFTAGILKGHYLQIWRKVGDKYVIYHDEFEML
;
A
#
# COMPACT_ATOMS: atom_id res chain seq x y z
N MET A 1 -2.04 -5.72 -26.55
CA MET A 1 -3.31 -4.98 -26.47
C MET A 1 -3.27 -4.12 -25.23
N SER A 2 -3.59 -2.84 -25.34
CA SER A 2 -3.71 -1.92 -24.21
C SER A 2 -5.07 -2.09 -23.54
N LEU A 3 -5.09 -2.10 -22.21
CA LEU A 3 -6.34 -2.12 -21.44
C LEU A 3 -7.04 -0.77 -21.56
N THR A 4 -8.37 -0.80 -21.56
CA THR A 4 -9.17 0.41 -21.29
C THR A 4 -9.08 0.76 -19.80
N PRO A 5 -9.38 2.02 -19.41
CA PRO A 5 -9.38 2.42 -18.00
C PRO A 5 -10.30 1.54 -17.14
N LYS A 6 -11.48 1.18 -17.65
CA LYS A 6 -12.45 0.36 -16.93
C LYS A 6 -11.96 -1.08 -16.71
N GLU A 7 -11.31 -1.67 -17.70
CA GLU A 7 -10.72 -3.01 -17.55
C GLU A 7 -9.56 -2.99 -16.54
N ALA A 8 -8.72 -1.94 -16.59
CA ALA A 8 -7.63 -1.77 -15.63
C ALA A 8 -8.16 -1.61 -14.19
N GLU A 9 -9.21 -0.81 -13.99
CA GLU A 9 -9.88 -0.66 -12.70
C GLU A 9 -10.39 -2.01 -12.19
N GLN A 10 -11.18 -2.74 -12.99
CA GLN A 10 -11.72 -4.05 -12.62
C GLN A 10 -10.65 -5.07 -12.25
N ILE A 11 -9.48 -5.03 -12.89
CA ILE A 11 -8.34 -5.89 -12.58
C ILE A 11 -7.71 -5.51 -11.25
N LEU A 12 -7.56 -4.21 -10.94
CA LEU A 12 -6.87 -3.72 -9.75
C LEU A 12 -7.76 -3.64 -8.50
N THR A 13 -9.07 -3.45 -8.64
CA THR A 13 -10.03 -3.38 -7.52
C THR A 13 -9.83 -4.48 -6.47
N PRO A 14 -9.80 -5.79 -6.83
CA PRO A 14 -9.64 -6.84 -5.82
C PRO A 14 -8.29 -6.78 -5.08
N TYR A 15 -7.24 -6.26 -5.71
CA TYR A 15 -5.95 -6.07 -5.05
C TYR A 15 -6.01 -4.91 -4.03
N VAL A 16 -6.67 -3.81 -4.40
CA VAL A 16 -6.87 -2.65 -3.52
C VAL A 16 -7.75 -3.02 -2.33
N GLU A 17 -8.85 -3.75 -2.55
CA GLU A 17 -9.74 -4.20 -1.50
C GLU A 17 -9.02 -5.11 -0.50
N LYS A 18 -8.25 -6.08 -1.00
CA LYS A 18 -7.45 -6.98 -0.15
C LYS A 18 -6.37 -6.21 0.61
N TYR A 19 -5.70 -5.23 -0.01
CA TYR A 19 -4.73 -4.37 0.65
C TYR A 19 -5.35 -3.60 1.82
N CYS A 20 -6.49 -2.96 1.58
CA CYS A 20 -7.27 -2.27 2.60
C CYS A 20 -7.70 -3.22 3.72
N GLU A 21 -8.15 -4.44 3.41
CA GLU A 21 -8.54 -5.44 4.41
C GLU A 21 -7.37 -5.82 5.33
N VAL A 22 -6.20 -6.15 4.77
CA VAL A 22 -4.99 -6.51 5.53
C VAL A 22 -4.57 -5.36 6.45
N ILE A 23 -4.59 -4.13 5.95
CA ILE A 23 -4.31 -2.91 6.73
C ILE A 23 -5.34 -2.70 7.85
N ASN A 24 -6.63 -2.85 7.53
CA ASN A 24 -7.74 -2.73 8.48
C ASN A 24 -7.73 -3.83 9.54
N ASN A 25 -7.09 -4.97 9.27
CA ASN A 25 -6.89 -6.05 10.24
C ASN A 25 -5.58 -5.92 11.03
N GLY A 26 -4.74 -4.92 10.72
CA GLY A 26 -3.44 -4.73 11.36
C GLY A 26 -2.42 -5.81 11.00
N GLU A 27 -2.62 -6.52 9.89
CA GLU A 27 -1.76 -7.62 9.44
C GLU A 27 -0.51 -7.10 8.69
N PHE A 28 0.18 -6.12 9.28
CA PHE A 28 1.30 -5.40 8.64
C PHE A 28 2.43 -6.30 8.13
N HIS A 29 2.64 -7.46 8.77
CA HIS A 29 3.62 -8.46 8.36
C HIS A 29 3.35 -9.04 6.95
N LYS A 30 2.10 -8.97 6.46
CA LYS A 30 1.72 -9.42 5.12
C LYS A 30 1.88 -8.32 4.07
N ILE A 31 1.89 -7.04 4.47
CA ILE A 31 1.82 -5.92 3.52
C ILE A 31 2.98 -5.94 2.53
N GLY A 32 4.21 -5.94 3.05
CA GLY A 32 5.43 -6.03 2.24
C GLY A 32 5.38 -7.22 1.27
N PRO A 33 5.40 -8.47 1.75
CA PRO A 33 5.54 -9.65 0.89
C PRO A 33 4.36 -9.94 -0.03
N GLU A 34 3.14 -9.54 0.34
CA GLU A 34 1.96 -9.83 -0.49
C GLU A 34 1.66 -8.75 -1.53
N PHE A 35 1.96 -7.47 -1.24
CA PHE A 35 1.48 -6.34 -2.05
C PHE A 35 2.60 -5.52 -2.68
N TYR A 36 3.80 -5.45 -2.09
CA TYR A 36 4.88 -4.63 -2.62
C TYR A 36 5.86 -5.44 -3.46
N ASP A 37 6.42 -4.80 -4.49
CA ASP A 37 7.60 -5.31 -5.20
C ASP A 37 8.81 -5.31 -4.26
N GLU A 38 9.75 -6.23 -4.47
CA GLU A 38 10.98 -6.30 -3.68
C GLU A 38 11.79 -4.99 -3.71
N ASN A 39 11.71 -4.24 -4.82
CA ASN A 39 12.38 -2.95 -5.03
C ASN A 39 11.42 -1.77 -4.92
N ALA A 40 10.27 -1.93 -4.28
CA ALA A 40 9.31 -0.84 -4.16
C ALA A 40 9.83 0.29 -3.27
N ALA A 41 9.36 1.50 -3.54
CA ALA A 41 9.61 2.67 -2.70
C ALA A 41 8.29 3.23 -2.15
N MET A 42 8.26 3.49 -0.84
CA MET A 42 7.14 4.16 -0.16
C MET A 42 7.60 5.54 0.33
N ILE A 43 6.85 6.59 -0.02
CA ILE A 43 7.16 7.97 0.35
C ILE A 43 6.02 8.52 1.22
N GLU A 44 6.35 8.94 2.43
CA GLU A 44 5.50 9.84 3.22
C GLU A 44 5.94 11.28 2.92
N LYS A 45 5.11 12.04 2.20
CA LYS A 45 5.48 13.35 1.67
C LYS A 45 6.06 14.26 2.76
N SER A 46 7.20 14.89 2.44
CA SER A 46 7.94 15.82 3.31
C SER A 46 8.45 15.23 4.64
N LYS A 47 8.33 13.92 4.86
CA LYS A 47 8.69 13.30 6.14
C LYS A 47 9.64 12.13 6.00
N ASN A 48 9.31 11.14 5.16
CA ASN A 48 10.08 9.89 5.11
C ASN A 48 10.06 9.26 3.71
N CYS A 49 11.06 8.41 3.44
CA CYS A 49 11.12 7.55 2.27
C CYS A 49 11.71 6.19 2.68
N VAL A 50 11.05 5.12 2.30
CA VAL A 50 11.39 3.74 2.66
C VAL A 50 11.58 2.92 1.38
N TRP A 51 12.70 2.19 1.31
CA TRP A 51 13.04 1.34 0.19
C TRP A 51 12.92 -0.14 0.55
N GLY A 52 12.20 -0.90 -0.28
CA GLY A 52 12.08 -2.34 -0.18
C GLY A 52 10.90 -2.82 0.67
N GLN A 53 10.29 -3.91 0.23
CA GLN A 53 9.05 -4.45 0.81
C GLN A 53 9.11 -4.74 2.32
N LYS A 54 10.28 -5.15 2.85
CA LYS A 54 10.43 -5.50 4.27
C LYS A 54 10.26 -4.27 5.15
N ASP A 55 11.00 -3.22 4.84
CA ASP A 55 11.06 -2.00 5.65
C ASP A 55 9.74 -1.22 5.53
N ILE A 56 9.07 -1.29 4.38
CA ILE A 56 7.74 -0.70 4.16
C ILE A 56 6.71 -1.27 5.15
N GLY A 57 6.66 -2.60 5.33
CA GLY A 57 5.73 -3.23 6.27
C GLY A 57 5.99 -2.85 7.73
N GLU A 58 7.27 -2.72 8.11
CA GLU A 58 7.68 -2.28 9.44
C GLU A 58 7.31 -0.80 9.70
N GLU A 59 7.51 0.08 8.71
CA GLU A 59 7.19 1.49 8.82
C GLU A 59 5.67 1.72 8.92
N LEU A 60 4.85 1.03 8.12
CA LEU A 60 3.40 1.13 8.23
C LEU A 60 2.88 0.70 9.61
N LYS A 61 3.47 -0.36 10.19
CA LYS A 61 3.16 -0.79 11.56
C LYS A 61 3.52 0.29 12.58
N LYS A 62 4.68 0.92 12.43
CA LYS A 62 5.16 2.01 13.29
C LYS A 62 4.22 3.21 13.19
N LEU A 63 3.86 3.62 11.98
CA LEU A 63 2.92 4.71 11.71
C LEU A 63 1.57 4.45 12.39
N ALA A 64 1.01 3.25 12.25
CA ALA A 64 -0.25 2.89 12.92
C ALA A 64 -0.15 3.08 14.45
N THR A 65 0.96 2.61 15.02
CA THR A 65 1.23 2.69 16.46
C THR A 65 1.37 4.14 16.93
N GLU A 66 2.03 5.01 16.14
CA GLU A 66 2.19 6.44 16.44
C GLU A 66 0.84 7.17 16.49
N PHE A 67 -0.12 6.79 15.65
CA PHE A 67 -1.49 7.29 15.71
C PHE A 67 -2.33 6.66 16.85
N GLY A 68 -1.71 5.89 17.75
CA GLY A 68 -2.39 5.22 18.87
C GLY A 68 -3.29 4.07 18.42
N HIS A 69 -3.05 3.52 17.23
CA HIS A 69 -3.86 2.47 16.65
C HIS A 69 -3.05 1.18 16.46
N THR A 70 -3.73 0.04 16.57
CA THR A 70 -3.17 -1.27 16.20
C THR A 70 -3.43 -1.64 14.73
N LYS A 71 -4.16 -0.77 14.02
CA LYS A 71 -4.61 -0.92 12.63
C LYS A 71 -4.99 0.44 12.05
N PHE A 72 -4.88 0.65 10.74
CA PHE A 72 -5.55 1.80 10.12
C PHE A 72 -7.00 1.40 9.93
N THR A 73 -7.94 2.06 10.61
CA THR A 73 -9.37 1.78 10.38
C THR A 73 -9.88 2.71 9.31
N ALA A 74 -10.45 2.17 8.24
CA ALA A 74 -11.10 2.94 7.18
C ALA A 74 -12.08 3.97 7.77
N GLY A 75 -11.87 5.25 7.44
CA GLY A 75 -12.70 6.37 7.91
C GLY A 75 -12.18 7.12 9.14
N ILE A 76 -11.20 6.58 9.89
CA ILE A 76 -10.58 7.29 11.02
C ILE A 76 -9.43 8.17 10.55
N LEU A 77 -8.56 7.61 9.72
CA LEU A 77 -7.43 8.32 9.15
C LEU A 77 -7.75 8.75 7.72
N LYS A 78 -7.58 10.04 7.44
CA LYS A 78 -7.74 10.61 6.10
C LYS A 78 -6.35 10.91 5.55
N GLY A 79 -6.18 10.72 4.26
CA GLY A 79 -4.92 10.98 3.59
C GLY A 79 -5.11 11.02 2.08
N HIS A 80 -4.15 11.63 1.40
CA HIS A 80 -4.00 11.47 -0.04
C HIS A 80 -2.96 10.40 -0.29
N TYR A 81 -3.22 9.53 -1.26
CA TYR A 81 -2.31 8.47 -1.65
C TYR A 81 -2.29 8.31 -3.16
N LEU A 82 -1.13 7.90 -3.69
CA LEU A 82 -0.88 7.61 -5.07
C LEU A 82 -0.08 6.32 -5.13
N GLN A 83 -0.58 5.35 -5.90
CA GLN A 83 0.10 4.07 -6.08
C GLN A 83 0.38 3.81 -7.56
N ILE A 84 1.60 3.38 -7.86
CA ILE A 84 1.97 2.87 -9.18
C ILE A 84 2.13 1.36 -9.06
N TRP A 85 1.34 0.64 -9.86
CA TRP A 85 1.30 -0.80 -9.87
C TRP A 85 2.09 -1.35 -11.06
N ARG A 86 2.76 -2.49 -10.86
CA ARG A 86 3.42 -3.25 -11.92
C ARG A 86 2.93 -4.68 -11.95
N LYS A 87 2.93 -5.28 -13.14
CA LYS A 87 2.65 -6.72 -13.30
C LYS A 87 3.94 -7.51 -13.09
N VAL A 88 3.88 -8.55 -12.26
CA VAL A 88 4.97 -9.51 -12.00
C VAL A 88 4.39 -10.91 -12.13
N GLY A 89 4.75 -11.62 -13.20
CA GLY A 89 4.08 -12.87 -13.57
C GLY A 89 2.59 -12.63 -13.82
N ASP A 90 1.74 -13.31 -13.06
CA ASP A 90 0.28 -13.20 -13.16
C ASP A 90 -0.37 -12.29 -12.11
N LYS A 91 0.43 -11.66 -11.24
CA LYS A 91 -0.05 -10.75 -10.19
C LYS A 91 0.33 -9.30 -10.45
N TYR A 92 -0.42 -8.39 -9.83
CA TYR A 92 -0.07 -6.97 -9.73
C TYR A 92 0.47 -6.68 -8.33
N VAL A 93 1.56 -5.91 -8.26
CA VAL A 93 2.19 -5.46 -7.02
C VAL A 93 2.45 -3.96 -7.09
N ILE A 94 2.47 -3.30 -5.95
CA ILE A 94 2.80 -1.89 -5.79
C ILE A 94 4.31 -1.73 -5.97
N TYR A 95 4.70 -0.91 -6.95
CA TYR A 95 6.09 -0.54 -7.18
C TYR A 95 6.44 0.79 -6.53
N HIS A 96 5.47 1.69 -6.43
CA HIS A 96 5.63 2.97 -5.79
C HIS A 96 4.35 3.33 -5.04
N ASP A 97 4.49 3.78 -3.80
CA ASP A 97 3.41 4.34 -2.99
C ASP A 97 3.86 5.69 -2.46
N GLU A 98 3.06 6.73 -2.66
CA GLU A 98 3.29 8.06 -2.13
C GLU A 98 2.03 8.52 -1.40
N PHE A 99 2.17 8.91 -0.14
CA PHE A 99 1.04 9.33 0.68
C PHE A 99 1.35 10.50 1.61
N GLU A 100 0.29 11.16 2.05
CA GLU A 100 0.30 12.13 3.13
C GLU A 100 -0.96 11.99 3.98
N MET A 101 -0.80 12.04 5.30
CA MET A 101 -1.90 12.02 6.26
C MET A 101 -2.44 13.44 6.47
N LEU A 102 -3.76 13.58 6.60
CA LEU A 102 -4.48 14.84 6.85
C LEU A 102 -4.84 15.03 8.32
#